data_AF-A0A7K2VK67-F1
#
_entry.id   AF-A0A7K2VK67-F1
#
_cell.length_a   1.000
_cell.length_b   1.000
_cell.length_c   1.000
_cell.angle_alpha   90.00
_cell.angle_beta   90.00
_cell.angle_gamma   90.00
#
_symmetry.space_group_name_H-M   'P 1'
#
loop_
_entity.id
_entity.type
_entity.pdbx_description
1 polymer ?
#
loop_
_entity_poly.entity_id
_entity_poly.type
_entity_poly.pdbx_seq_one_letter_code
_entity_poly.pdbx_strand_id
1 'polypeptide(L)'
;MGERPTAGVTIEDLRAELDAIDERFLDELRARIEKCVEIGHFKREHDVPMMQPHRIGIVQERAARYGERHGIDREFLRKLYDLVIEETCRVEDRVIGGSS
;
A
#
# COMPACT_ATOMS: atom_id res chain seq x y z
N MET A 1 -44.10 -14.82 -25.78
CA MET A 1 -43.10 -15.40 -24.86
C MET A 1 -42.28 -14.23 -24.36
N GLY A 2 -42.59 -13.69 -23.18
CA GLY A 2 -41.91 -12.51 -22.64
C GLY A 2 -40.52 -12.91 -22.15
N GLU A 3 -39.49 -12.28 -22.70
CA GLU A 3 -38.11 -12.42 -22.26
C GLU A 3 -38.03 -11.91 -20.81
N ARG A 4 -37.77 -12.82 -19.88
CA ARG A 4 -37.60 -12.45 -18.46
C ARG A 4 -36.33 -11.60 -18.37
N PRO A 5 -36.35 -10.43 -17.73
CA PRO A 5 -35.10 -9.75 -17.39
C PRO A 5 -34.37 -10.68 -16.43
N THR A 6 -33.26 -11.27 -16.86
CA THR A 6 -32.26 -11.74 -15.91
C THR A 6 -31.84 -10.50 -15.15
N ALA A 7 -32.21 -10.39 -13.87
CA ALA A 7 -31.63 -9.39 -12.98
C ALA A 7 -30.14 -9.73 -12.84
N GLY A 8 -29.39 -9.29 -13.84
CA GLY A 8 -27.94 -9.43 -13.93
C GLY A 8 -27.30 -8.25 -13.23
N VAL A 9 -26.13 -8.52 -12.66
CA VAL A 9 -25.24 -7.49 -12.12
C VAL A 9 -25.06 -6.38 -13.16
N THR A 10 -25.27 -5.14 -12.75
CA THR A 10 -25.10 -3.95 -13.60
C THR A 10 -23.66 -3.44 -13.53
N ILE A 11 -23.29 -2.54 -14.45
CA ILE A 11 -21.99 -1.86 -14.37
C ILE A 11 -21.91 -1.00 -13.10
N GLU A 12 -23.04 -0.43 -12.69
CA GLU A 12 -23.17 0.37 -11.48
C GLU A 12 -22.90 -0.47 -10.23
N ASP A 13 -23.40 -1.71 -10.18
CA ASP A 13 -23.12 -2.64 -9.07
C ASP A 13 -21.62 -2.98 -9.01
N LEU A 14 -21.00 -3.28 -10.16
CA LEU A 14 -19.55 -3.57 -10.23
C LEU A 14 -18.69 -2.37 -9.83
N ARG A 15 -19.13 -1.15 -10.17
CA ARG A 15 -18.45 0.08 -9.76
C ARG A 15 -18.57 0.31 -8.26
N ALA A 16 -19.74 0.09 -7.67
CA ALA A 16 -19.89 0.19 -6.22
C ALA A 16 -19.02 -0.83 -5.47
N GLU A 17 -18.87 -2.05 -6.01
CA GLU A 17 -17.95 -3.05 -5.46
C GLU A 17 -16.48 -2.60 -5.57
N LEU A 18 -16.09 -1.99 -6.69
CA LEU A 18 -14.76 -1.43 -6.90
C LEU A 18 -14.50 -0.27 -5.94
N ASP A 19 -15.42 0.67 -5.80
CA ASP A 19 -15.30 1.81 -4.89
C ASP A 19 -15.08 1.32 -3.45
N ALA A 20 -15.80 0.27 -3.02
CA ALA A 20 -15.60 -0.33 -1.71
C ALA A 20 -14.24 -1.03 -1.57
N ILE A 21 -13.69 -1.61 -2.64
CA ILE A 21 -12.32 -2.16 -2.66
C ILE A 21 -11.31 -1.02 -2.51
N ASP A 22 -11.50 0.07 -3.24
CA ASP A 22 -10.61 1.24 -3.22
C ASP A 22 -10.60 1.91 -1.84
N GLU A 23 -11.75 2.05 -1.18
CA GLU A 23 -11.80 2.53 0.21
C GLU A 23 -10.95 1.69 1.15
N ARG A 24 -11.09 0.35 1.09
CA ARG A 24 -10.27 -0.56 1.91
C ARG A 24 -8.79 -0.48 1.55
N PHE A 25 -8.47 -0.32 0.27
CA PHE A 25 -7.08 -0.17 -0.18
C PHE A 25 -6.45 1.11 0.38
N LEU A 26 -7.20 2.21 0.39
CA LEU A 26 -6.76 3.47 0.99
C LEU A 26 -6.57 3.36 2.50
N ASP A 27 -7.48 2.70 3.21
CA ASP A 27 -7.35 2.46 4.65
C ASP A 27 -6.11 1.62 4.99
N GLU A 28 -5.84 0.55 4.23
CA GLU A 28 -4.65 -0.29 4.41
C GLU A 28 -3.35 0.47 4.10
N LEU A 29 -3.36 1.32 3.05
CA LEU A 29 -2.22 2.17 2.73
C LEU A 29 -1.95 3.18 3.86
N ARG A 30 -3.00 3.80 4.40
CA ARG A 30 -2.91 4.71 5.55
C ARG A 30 -2.34 3.99 6.77
N ALA A 31 -2.89 2.83 7.13
CA ALA A 31 -2.43 2.05 8.28
C ALA A 31 -0.95 1.64 8.14
N ARG A 32 -0.52 1.29 6.92
CA ARG A 32 0.90 1.00 6.63
C ARG A 32 1.79 2.21 6.90
N ILE A 33 1.40 3.40 6.43
CA ILE A 33 2.17 4.64 6.63
C ILE A 33 2.25 4.98 8.13
N GLU A 34 1.12 4.95 8.84
CA GLU A 34 1.06 5.22 10.29
C GLU A 34 1.98 4.27 11.08
N LYS A 35 2.00 2.97 10.71
CA LYS A 35 2.89 2.00 11.33
C LYS A 35 4.36 2.28 11.05
N CYS A 36 4.71 2.73 9.85
CA CYS A 36 6.08 3.13 9.55
C CYS A 36 6.51 4.34 10.37
N VAL A 37 5.66 5.36 10.50
CA VAL A 37 5.91 6.51 11.37
C VAL A 37 6.16 6.08 12.82
N GLU A 38 5.35 5.17 13.37
CA GLU A 38 5.55 4.59 14.70
C GLU A 38 6.91 3.88 14.83
N ILE A 39 7.29 3.08 13.82
CA ILE A 39 8.62 2.45 13.75
C ILE A 39 9.73 3.52 13.72
N GLY A 40 9.54 4.62 12.98
CA GLY A 40 10.46 5.76 12.95
C GLY A 40 10.62 6.38 14.35
N HIS A 41 9.53 6.68 15.05
CA HIS A 41 9.59 7.19 16.43
C HIS A 41 10.37 6.25 17.34
N PHE A 42 10.04 4.96 17.32
CA PHE A 42 10.74 3.94 18.10
C PHE A 42 12.24 3.93 17.78
N LYS A 43 12.62 3.93 16.51
CA LYS A 43 14.03 3.94 16.08
C LYS A 43 14.77 5.15 16.60
N ARG A 44 14.16 6.33 16.58
CA ARG A 44 14.77 7.56 17.11
C ARG A 44 15.02 7.46 18.61
N GLU A 45 14.02 6.99 19.36
CA GLU A 45 14.11 6.87 20.82
C GLU A 45 15.15 5.85 21.29
N HIS A 46 15.51 4.90 20.42
CA HIS A 46 16.43 3.80 20.74
C HIS A 46 17.75 3.86 19.95
N ASP A 47 18.09 5.01 19.34
CA ASP A 47 19.30 5.23 18.54
C ASP A 47 19.52 4.18 17.42
N VAL A 48 18.42 3.64 16.87
CA VAL A 48 18.46 2.70 15.74
C VAL A 48 18.51 3.49 14.43
N PRO A 49 19.37 3.10 13.46
CA PRO A 49 19.41 3.77 12.16
C PRO A 49 18.05 3.80 11.46
N MET A 50 17.62 5.01 11.03
CA MET A 50 16.36 5.22 10.32
C MET A 50 16.32 4.45 9.00
N MET A 51 17.33 4.67 8.15
CA MET A 51 17.46 4.02 6.86
C MET A 51 18.04 2.61 6.98
N GLN A 52 17.27 1.63 6.51
CA GLN A 52 17.67 0.22 6.47
C GLN A 52 17.41 -0.34 5.06
N PRO A 53 18.35 -0.17 4.12
CA PRO A 53 18.18 -0.55 2.70
C PRO A 53 17.78 -2.02 2.51
N HIS A 54 18.26 -2.90 3.37
CA HIS A 54 17.88 -4.31 3.37
C HIS A 54 16.37 -4.54 3.58
N ARG A 55 15.72 -3.73 4.43
CA ARG A 55 14.28 -3.83 4.70
C ARG A 55 13.45 -3.42 3.48
N ILE A 56 13.90 -2.40 2.75
CA ILE A 56 13.26 -1.97 1.49
C ILE A 56 13.30 -3.11 0.47
N GLY A 57 14.47 -3.72 0.28
CA GLY A 57 14.63 -4.86 -0.64
C GLY A 57 13.73 -6.05 -0.29
N ILE A 58 13.58 -6.38 1.00
CA ILE A 58 12.66 -7.45 1.44
C ILE A 58 11.21 -7.14 1.06
N VAL A 59 10.75 -5.91 1.27
CA VAL A 59 9.36 -5.52 1.01
C VAL A 59 9.07 -5.53 -0.49
N GLN A 60 9.98 -4.99 -1.31
CA GLN A 60 9.88 -5.05 -2.77
C GLN A 60 9.84 -6.48 -3.29
N GLU A 61 10.71 -7.37 -2.78
CA GLU A 61 10.74 -8.77 -3.20
C GLU A 61 9.47 -9.53 -2.76
N ARG A 62 8.91 -9.22 -1.59
CA ARG A 62 7.61 -9.77 -1.15
C ARG A 62 6.48 -9.34 -2.08
N ALA A 63 6.46 -8.08 -2.49
CA ALA A 63 5.47 -7.55 -3.43
C ALA A 63 5.61 -8.22 -4.81
N ALA A 64 6.83 -8.32 -5.32
CA ALA A 64 7.15 -9.02 -6.56
C ALA A 64 6.65 -10.48 -6.55
N ARG A 65 6.95 -11.24 -5.48
CA ARG A 65 6.48 -12.63 -5.32
C ARG A 65 4.97 -12.74 -5.16
N TYR A 66 4.34 -11.73 -4.55
CA TYR A 66 2.87 -11.68 -4.49
C TYR A 66 2.31 -11.56 -5.91
N GLY A 67 2.86 -10.67 -6.74
CA GLY A 67 2.41 -10.51 -8.11
C GLY A 67 2.50 -11.79 -8.92
N GLU A 68 3.65 -12.46 -8.86
CA GLU A 68 3.86 -13.76 -9.53
C GLU A 68 2.80 -14.80 -9.16
N ARG A 69 2.41 -14.89 -7.88
CA ARG A 69 1.41 -15.87 -7.42
C ARG A 69 -0.03 -15.50 -7.75
N HIS A 70 -0.32 -14.21 -7.93
CA HIS A 70 -1.68 -13.70 -8.07
C HIS A 70 -1.97 -13.15 -9.49
N GLY A 71 -1.06 -13.37 -10.45
CA GLY A 71 -1.25 -12.94 -11.83
C GLY A 71 -1.12 -11.42 -12.02
N ILE A 72 -0.43 -10.74 -11.11
CA ILE A 72 -0.12 -9.31 -11.23
C ILE A 72 1.32 -9.17 -11.69
N ASP A 73 1.58 -8.25 -12.61
CA ASP A 73 2.94 -8.01 -13.10
C ASP A 73 3.92 -7.69 -11.97
N ARG A 74 5.08 -8.36 -12.00
CA ARG A 74 6.12 -8.25 -10.97
C ARG A 74 6.70 -6.84 -10.94
N GLU A 75 6.94 -6.27 -12.11
CA GLU A 75 7.56 -4.96 -12.24
C GLU A 75 6.59 -3.85 -11.77
N PHE A 76 5.31 -3.99 -12.09
CA PHE A 76 4.24 -3.14 -11.59
C PHE A 76 4.23 -3.09 -10.05
N LEU A 77 4.18 -4.24 -9.37
CA LEU A 77 4.16 -4.26 -7.90
C LEU A 77 5.47 -3.74 -7.30
N ARG A 78 6.61 -3.93 -7.97
CA ARG A 78 7.87 -3.33 -7.53
C ARG A 78 7.80 -1.80 -7.57
N LYS A 79 7.36 -1.23 -8.69
CA LYS A 79 7.18 0.22 -8.86
C LYS A 79 6.16 0.81 -7.89
N LEU A 80 5.04 0.11 -7.67
CA LEU A 80 4.04 0.52 -6.68
C LEU A 80 4.68 0.62 -5.28
N TYR A 81 5.45 -0.39 -4.89
CA TYR A 81 6.12 -0.37 -3.59
C TYR A 81 7.24 0.65 -3.49
N ASP A 82 7.91 0.99 -4.59
CA ASP A 82 8.87 2.10 -4.63
C ASP A 82 8.17 3.42 -4.28
N LEU A 83 7.03 3.72 -4.92
CA LEU A 83 6.23 4.91 -4.64
C LEU A 83 5.73 4.96 -3.19
N VAL A 84 5.21 3.83 -2.68
CA VAL A 84 4.70 3.73 -1.31
C VAL A 84 5.83 3.93 -0.28
N ILE A 85 7.03 3.40 -0.55
CA ILE A 85 8.20 3.57 0.32
C ILE A 85 8.68 5.03 0.29
N GLU A 86 8.77 5.65 -0.89
CA GLU A 86 9.14 7.06 -1.03
C GLU A 86 8.19 7.97 -0.25
N GLU A 87 6.88 7.75 -0.38
CA GLU A 87 5.88 8.51 0.38
C GLU A 87 6.01 8.28 1.89
N THR A 88 6.29 7.05 2.31
CA THR A 88 6.55 6.73 3.72
C THR A 88 7.74 7.52 4.25
N CYS A 89 8.87 7.52 3.53
CA CYS A 89 10.06 8.27 3.94
C CYS A 89 9.79 9.77 4.02
N ARG A 90 9.04 10.34 3.06
CA ARG A 90 8.65 11.75 3.07
C ARG A 90 7.78 12.10 4.28
N VAL A 91 6.82 11.24 4.62
CA VAL A 91 5.95 11.42 5.80
C VAL A 91 6.76 11.28 7.09
N GLU A 92 7.61 10.26 7.18
CA GLU A 92 8.55 10.08 8.29
C GLU A 92 9.40 11.34 8.46
N ASP A 93 10.09 11.82 7.43
CA ASP A 93 10.90 13.05 7.49
C ASP A 93 10.10 14.28 7.93
N ARG A 94 8.85 14.42 7.50
CA ARG A 94 7.99 15.53 7.93
C ARG A 94 7.62 15.46 9.40
N VAL A 95 7.28 14.26 9.89
CA VAL A 95 6.86 14.04 11.30
C VAL A 95 8.08 14.02 12.22
N ILE A 96 9.22 13.53 11.71
CA ILE A 96 10.40 13.20 12.48
C ILE A 96 11.46 14.30 12.40
N GLY A 97 11.67 14.88 11.22
CA GLY A 97 12.60 15.98 10.95
C GLY A 97 12.09 17.35 11.39
N GLY A 98 10.83 17.47 11.85
CA GLY A 98 10.23 18.71 12.35
C GLY A 98 10.73 19.19 13.72
N SER A 99 11.90 18.76 14.17
CA SER A 99 12.57 19.28 15.37
C SER A 99 13.78 20.12 14.97
N SER A 100 13.55 21.40 14.71
CA SER A 100 14.55 22.47 14.75
C SER A 100 13.91 23.70 15.37
#